data_AF-A0A850G4U7-F1
#
_entry.id   AF-A0A850G4U7-F1
#
_cell.length_a   1.000
_cell.length_b   1.000
_cell.length_c   1.000
_cell.angle_alpha   90.00
_cell.angle_beta   90.00
_cell.angle_gamma   90.00
#
_symmetry.space_group_name_H-M   'P 1'
#
loop_
_entity.id
_entity.type
_entity.pdbx_description
1 polymer ?
#
loop_
_entity_poly.entity_id
_entity_poly.type
_entity_poly.pdbx_seq_one_letter_code
_entity_poly.pdbx_strand_id
1 'polypeptide(L)'
;MSNDKSQSLRVSVILRLNDVTRAKEHGGDERRPINSQPTSSPDGANAMSIFNQINQQLPLKISHASWTGEVLTISGTDWGLNTPGAWRIRTPNRVLAACFDDNASDDVGKLVGRLVVRVEAQSADFAVDPRLVLDNGEFLEIFSSDTFEPWTWRLPSPPVWVAAPADEAWVQRIKEGL
;
A
#
# COMPACT_ATOMS: atom_id res chain seq x y z
N MET A 1 -21.54 37.84 -4.21
CA MET A 1 -21.71 36.37 -4.10
C MET A 1 -20.87 35.70 -5.17
N SER A 2 -19.72 35.16 -4.80
CA SER A 2 -19.17 33.90 -5.32
C SER A 2 -17.95 33.60 -4.48
N ASN A 3 -18.02 32.52 -3.71
CA ASN A 3 -16.99 32.11 -2.77
C ASN A 3 -16.20 31.00 -3.45
N ASP A 4 -14.99 31.33 -3.90
CA ASP A 4 -14.04 30.37 -4.45
C ASP A 4 -13.48 29.51 -3.31
N LYS A 5 -13.99 28.28 -3.20
CA LYS A 5 -13.43 27.26 -2.29
C LYS A 5 -12.54 26.34 -3.11
N SER A 6 -11.31 26.76 -3.35
CA SER A 6 -10.21 25.87 -3.69
C SER A 6 -9.97 24.93 -2.50
N GLN A 7 -10.46 23.68 -2.60
CA GLN A 7 -10.08 22.62 -1.68
C GLN A 7 -8.68 22.15 -2.04
N SER A 8 -7.71 22.41 -1.16
CA SER A 8 -6.35 21.89 -1.25
C SER A 8 -6.39 20.36 -1.12
N LEU A 9 -6.16 19.67 -2.23
CA LEU A 9 -5.91 18.23 -2.27
C LEU A 9 -4.59 17.94 -1.54
N ARG A 10 -4.67 17.34 -0.36
CA ARG A 10 -3.49 16.82 0.34
C ARG A 10 -3.17 15.45 -0.23
N VAL A 11 -2.08 15.34 -0.99
CA VAL A 11 -1.47 14.07 -1.39
C VAL A 11 -0.49 13.69 -0.29
N SER A 12 -0.76 12.60 0.42
CA SER A 12 0.18 12.05 1.39
C SER A 12 1.03 10.97 0.72
N VAL A 13 2.29 11.30 0.44
CA VAL A 13 3.33 10.33 0.06
C VAL A 13 3.96 9.84 1.35
N ILE A 14 3.82 8.55 1.66
CA ILE A 14 4.43 7.95 2.86
C ILE A 14 5.38 6.84 2.42
N LEU A 15 6.66 7.07 2.67
CA LEU A 15 7.69 6.03 2.66
C LEU A 15 7.69 5.37 4.04
N ARG A 16 7.65 4.03 4.11
CA ARG A 16 7.93 3.31 5.35
C ARG A 16 9.20 2.49 5.19
N LEU A 17 10.21 2.84 5.99
CA LEU A 17 11.37 2.02 6.29
C LEU A 17 10.97 0.97 7.34
N ASN A 18 11.21 -0.30 7.06
CA ASN A 18 11.28 -1.31 8.10
C ASN A 18 12.74 -1.42 8.56
N ASP A 19 13.04 -0.85 9.73
CA ASP A 19 14.24 -1.21 10.47
C ASP A 19 14.07 -2.63 11.03
N VAL A 20 14.69 -3.61 10.36
CA VAL A 20 15.01 -4.90 10.98
C VAL A 20 16.50 -5.12 10.81
N THR A 21 17.22 -4.79 11.88
CA THR A 21 18.66 -4.98 12.02
C THR A 21 19.02 -6.45 11.84
N ARG A 22 19.80 -6.72 10.81
CA ARG A 22 20.44 -8.01 10.55
C ARG A 22 21.49 -8.26 11.64
N ALA A 23 21.21 -9.18 12.55
CA ALA A 23 22.21 -9.69 13.48
C ALA A 23 23.13 -10.70 12.78
N LYS A 24 24.42 -10.67 13.18
CA LYS A 24 25.59 -11.51 12.83
C LYS A 24 26.47 -10.94 11.70
N GLU A 25 27.79 -10.82 11.82
CA GLU A 25 28.78 -11.31 12.81
C GLU A 25 30.13 -10.59 12.58
N HIS A 26 31.03 -10.71 13.59
CA HIS A 26 32.50 -10.48 13.59
C HIS A 26 33.10 -9.15 14.09
N GLY A 27 33.71 -9.22 15.27
CA GLY A 27 35.11 -8.81 15.45
C GLY A 27 35.41 -7.62 16.38
N GLY A 28 35.71 -7.93 17.66
CA GLY A 28 36.84 -7.34 18.38
C GLY A 28 36.76 -5.92 18.96
N ASP A 29 37.03 -5.87 20.27
CA ASP A 29 37.72 -4.82 21.03
C ASP A 29 36.87 -3.81 21.84
N GLU A 30 37.28 -3.69 23.11
CA GLU A 30 36.68 -2.93 24.20
C GLU A 30 36.91 -1.41 24.05
N ARG A 31 35.91 -0.56 24.38
CA ARG A 31 36.05 0.61 25.30
C ARG A 31 34.79 1.52 25.36
N ARG A 32 34.33 1.71 26.60
CA ARG A 32 33.54 2.82 27.22
C ARG A 32 32.03 2.94 26.95
N PRO A 33 31.20 3.18 27.99
CA PRO A 33 29.77 3.39 27.83
C PRO A 33 29.48 4.85 27.48
N ILE A 34 28.95 5.10 26.29
CA ILE A 34 28.30 6.37 25.97
C ILE A 34 26.84 6.20 26.40
N ASN A 35 26.47 6.91 27.46
CA ASN A 35 25.09 7.03 27.91
C ASN A 35 24.34 7.94 26.92
N SER A 36 23.91 7.39 25.78
CA SER A 36 22.98 8.06 24.87
C SER A 36 21.57 7.61 25.22
N GLN A 37 20.92 8.37 26.11
CA GLN A 37 19.47 8.36 26.15
C GLN A 37 18.96 8.77 24.77
N PRO A 38 18.03 8.02 24.14
CA PRO A 38 17.35 8.51 22.96
C PRO A 38 16.55 9.73 23.39
N THR A 39 16.94 10.91 22.89
CA THR A 39 16.13 12.11 22.93
C THR A 39 14.85 11.78 22.15
N SER A 40 13.75 11.59 22.88
CA SER A 40 12.43 11.47 22.29
C SER A 40 12.11 12.76 21.54
N SER A 41 12.28 12.74 20.21
CA SER A 41 11.69 13.76 19.35
C SER A 41 10.17 13.80 19.62
N PRO A 42 9.53 14.98 19.60
CA PRO A 42 8.09 15.12 19.85
C PRO A 42 7.19 14.44 18.80
N ASP A 43 7.76 13.82 17.77
CA ASP A 43 7.03 13.19 16.67
C ASP A 43 6.53 11.76 16.99
N GLY A 44 6.70 11.30 18.24
CA GLY A 44 6.24 10.00 18.76
C GLY A 44 4.72 9.83 18.88
N ALA A 45 3.92 10.62 18.16
CA ALA A 45 2.49 10.37 17.99
C ALA A 45 2.29 9.22 16.98
N ASN A 46 2.55 7.99 17.43
CA ASN A 46 2.05 6.71 16.91
C ASN A 46 1.42 6.80 15.50
N ALA A 47 2.23 6.98 14.45
CA ALA A 47 1.72 7.15 13.10
C ALA A 47 1.03 5.85 12.65
N MET A 48 -0.31 5.83 12.66
CA MET A 48 -1.09 4.68 12.19
C MET A 48 -0.62 4.28 10.78
N SER A 49 -0.42 2.98 10.57
CA SER A 49 -0.12 2.45 9.23
C SER A 49 -1.20 2.86 8.24
N ILE A 50 -0.81 3.05 6.99
CA ILE A 50 -1.75 3.35 5.89
C ILE A 50 -2.85 2.29 5.85
N PHE A 51 -2.50 1.01 6.08
CA PHE A 51 -3.47 -0.06 6.19
C PHE A 51 -4.42 0.13 7.37
N ASN A 52 -3.96 0.57 8.54
CA ASN A 52 -4.86 0.87 9.66
C ASN A 52 -5.85 1.98 9.31
N GLN A 53 -5.41 3.01 8.58
CA GLN A 53 -6.28 4.10 8.14
C GLN A 53 -7.30 3.64 7.09
N ILE A 54 -6.88 2.82 6.12
CA ILE A 54 -7.79 2.19 5.14
C ILE A 54 -8.80 1.29 5.85
N ASN A 55 -8.36 0.50 6.83
CA ASN A 55 -9.22 -0.42 7.59
C ASN A 55 -10.35 0.30 8.34
N GLN A 56 -10.19 1.58 8.70
CA GLN A 56 -11.25 2.38 9.34
C GLN A 56 -12.44 2.69 8.41
N GLN A 57 -12.27 2.51 7.10
CA GLN A 57 -13.30 2.77 6.09
C GLN A 57 -14.02 1.49 5.62
N LEU A 58 -13.65 0.33 6.16
CA LEU A 58 -14.22 -0.96 5.77
C LEU A 58 -15.56 -1.24 6.49
N PRO A 59 -16.45 -2.07 5.92
CA PRO A 59 -16.31 -2.78 4.65
C PRO A 59 -16.52 -1.87 3.43
N LEU A 60 -15.80 -2.15 2.34
CA LEU A 60 -15.93 -1.45 1.07
C LEU A 60 -16.50 -2.37 0.00
N LYS A 61 -17.65 -2.01 -0.56
CA LYS A 61 -18.27 -2.78 -1.66
C LYS A 61 -17.59 -2.45 -2.99
N ILE A 62 -17.20 -3.49 -3.71
CA ILE A 62 -16.68 -3.38 -5.08
C ILE A 62 -17.87 -3.27 -6.03
N SER A 63 -18.03 -2.13 -6.70
CA SER A 63 -19.02 -1.95 -7.76
C SER A 63 -18.41 -1.96 -9.16
N HIS A 64 -17.09 -1.80 -9.27
CA HIS A 64 -16.35 -1.86 -10.52
C HIS A 64 -15.01 -2.56 -10.30
N ALA A 65 -14.65 -3.44 -11.23
CA ALA A 65 -13.36 -4.13 -11.25
C ALA A 65 -12.96 -4.34 -12.72
N SER A 66 -11.74 -3.95 -13.10
CA SER A 66 -11.24 -4.12 -14.45
C SER A 66 -9.73 -4.30 -14.48
N TRP A 67 -9.26 -5.10 -15.45
CA TRP A 67 -7.85 -5.24 -15.81
C TRP A 67 -7.68 -4.94 -17.29
N THR A 68 -6.73 -4.07 -17.64
CA THR A 68 -6.48 -3.66 -19.03
C THR A 68 -5.28 -4.36 -19.68
N GLY A 69 -4.62 -5.27 -18.96
CA GLY A 69 -3.29 -5.77 -19.31
C GLY A 69 -2.14 -4.93 -18.73
N GLU A 70 -2.45 -3.72 -18.27
CA GLU A 70 -1.46 -2.81 -17.66
C GLU A 70 -1.91 -2.33 -16.29
N VAL A 71 -3.19 -1.96 -16.12
CA VAL A 71 -3.70 -1.35 -14.88
C VAL A 71 -4.85 -2.16 -14.32
N LEU A 72 -4.74 -2.50 -13.03
CA LEU A 72 -5.84 -3.02 -12.23
C LEU A 72 -6.56 -1.87 -11.57
N THR A 73 -7.87 -1.78 -11.82
CA THR A 73 -8.76 -0.82 -11.18
C THR A 73 -9.84 -1.56 -10.41
N ILE A 74 -9.93 -1.33 -9.10
CA ILE A 74 -11.02 -1.79 -8.23
C ILE A 74 -11.65 -0.58 -7.58
N SER A 75 -12.97 -0.42 -7.65
CA SER A 75 -13.62 0.75 -7.06
C SER A 75 -15.06 0.51 -6.62
N GLY A 76 -15.55 1.45 -5.82
CA GLY A 76 -16.92 1.48 -5.34
C GLY A 76 -17.38 2.91 -5.10
N THR A 77 -18.49 3.07 -4.37
CA THR A 77 -19.00 4.39 -4.01
C THR A 77 -17.96 5.14 -3.19
N ASP A 78 -17.47 6.25 -3.73
CA ASP A 78 -16.53 7.17 -3.09
C ASP A 78 -15.14 6.62 -2.74
N TRP A 79 -14.78 5.42 -3.24
CA TRP A 79 -13.44 4.87 -3.11
C TRP A 79 -12.93 4.25 -4.41
N GLY A 80 -11.62 4.07 -4.54
CA GLY A 80 -11.02 3.34 -5.64
C GLY A 80 -9.54 3.07 -5.43
N LEU A 81 -9.08 1.96 -5.98
CA LEU A 81 -7.70 1.49 -5.99
C LEU A 81 -7.28 1.31 -7.45
N ASN A 82 -6.16 1.91 -7.82
CA ASN A 82 -5.52 1.68 -9.11
C ASN A 82 -4.07 1.27 -8.89
N THR A 83 -3.59 0.28 -9.64
CA THR A 83 -2.19 -0.10 -9.66
C THR A 83 -1.79 -0.57 -11.06
N PRO A 84 -0.62 -0.14 -11.59
CA PRO A 84 0.00 -0.75 -12.75
C PRO A 84 0.74 -2.05 -12.39
N GLY A 85 0.88 -2.35 -11.09
CA GLY A 85 1.62 -3.49 -10.60
C GLY A 85 0.90 -4.82 -10.83
N ALA A 86 1.68 -5.90 -10.77
CA ALA A 86 1.16 -7.25 -10.88
C ALA A 86 0.18 -7.55 -9.74
N TRP A 87 -0.75 -8.46 -10.00
CA TRP A 87 -1.73 -8.89 -9.00
C TRP A 87 -2.05 -10.38 -9.14
N ARG A 88 -2.59 -10.94 -8.07
CA ARG A 88 -3.23 -12.26 -8.09
C ARG A 88 -4.42 -12.34 -7.14
N ILE A 89 -5.37 -13.18 -7.49
CA ILE A 89 -6.47 -13.60 -6.63
C ILE A 89 -6.13 -14.99 -6.10
N ARG A 90 -6.26 -15.20 -4.80
CA ARG A 90 -5.97 -16.49 -4.17
C ARG A 90 -6.87 -16.78 -2.98
N THR A 91 -6.94 -18.05 -2.60
CA THR A 91 -7.42 -18.48 -1.27
C THR A 91 -6.20 -18.72 -0.36
N PRO A 92 -6.37 -19.16 0.91
CA PRO A 92 -5.23 -19.55 1.75
C PRO A 92 -4.34 -20.63 1.15
N ASN A 93 -4.86 -21.47 0.27
CA ASN A 93 -4.22 -22.70 -0.19
C ASN A 93 -3.99 -22.81 -1.70
N ARG A 94 -4.47 -21.87 -2.51
CA ARG A 94 -4.26 -21.89 -3.97
C ARG A 94 -4.38 -20.51 -4.60
N VAL A 95 -3.66 -20.30 -5.69
CA VAL A 95 -3.88 -19.17 -6.61
C VAL A 95 -5.08 -19.52 -7.50
N LEU A 96 -5.98 -18.55 -7.67
CA LEU A 96 -7.19 -18.68 -8.50
C LEU A 96 -7.00 -18.02 -9.87
N ALA A 97 -6.36 -16.85 -9.89
CA ALA A 97 -6.10 -16.06 -11.09
C ALA A 97 -4.90 -15.13 -10.87
N ALA A 98 -4.19 -14.79 -11.93
CA ALA A 98 -3.09 -13.83 -11.95
C ALA A 98 -3.17 -12.90 -13.16
N CYS A 99 -2.48 -11.76 -13.08
CA CYS A 99 -2.49 -10.69 -14.09
C CYS A 99 -2.11 -11.10 -15.53
N PHE A 100 -1.40 -12.21 -15.71
CA PHE A 100 -0.97 -12.71 -17.01
C PHE A 100 -1.70 -14.00 -17.45
N ASP A 101 -2.72 -14.43 -16.70
CA ASP A 101 -3.55 -15.55 -17.14
C ASP A 101 -4.46 -15.11 -18.30
N ASP A 102 -4.78 -16.02 -19.22
CA ASP A 102 -5.59 -15.73 -20.40
C ASP A 102 -6.97 -15.13 -20.07
N ASN A 103 -7.53 -15.49 -18.90
CA ASN A 103 -8.84 -15.04 -18.43
C ASN A 103 -8.78 -13.93 -17.37
N ALA A 104 -7.63 -13.28 -17.19
CA ALA A 104 -7.39 -12.32 -16.10
C ALA A 104 -8.47 -11.24 -15.99
N SER A 105 -8.93 -10.68 -17.11
CA SER A 105 -9.99 -9.67 -17.14
C SER A 105 -11.34 -10.19 -16.63
N ASP A 106 -11.71 -11.41 -17.01
CA ASP A 106 -12.95 -12.04 -16.56
C ASP A 106 -12.87 -12.40 -15.07
N ASP A 107 -11.70 -12.86 -14.60
CA ASP A 107 -11.47 -13.18 -13.20
C ASP A 107 -11.52 -11.94 -12.29
N VAL A 108 -10.98 -10.81 -12.73
CA VAL A 108 -11.16 -9.52 -12.04
C VAL A 108 -12.62 -9.10 -12.03
N GLY A 109 -13.35 -9.30 -13.13
CA GLY A 109 -14.78 -9.01 -13.20
C GLY A 109 -15.62 -9.72 -12.14
N LYS A 110 -15.22 -10.94 -11.72
CA LYS A 110 -15.89 -11.72 -10.65
C LYS A 110 -15.79 -11.08 -9.26
N LEU A 111 -14.90 -10.10 -9.07
CA LEU A 111 -14.79 -9.34 -7.82
C LEU A 111 -15.96 -8.37 -7.62
N VAL A 112 -16.68 -7.99 -8.68
CA VAL A 112 -17.84 -7.11 -8.58
C VAL A 112 -18.90 -7.72 -7.67
N GLY A 113 -19.37 -6.92 -6.70
CA GLY A 113 -20.33 -7.34 -5.69
C GLY A 113 -19.71 -7.88 -4.40
N ARG A 114 -18.41 -8.20 -4.39
CA ARG A 114 -17.68 -8.59 -3.17
C ARG A 114 -17.44 -7.41 -2.25
N LEU A 115 -17.18 -7.72 -0.98
CA LEU A 115 -16.79 -6.73 0.02
C LEU A 115 -15.31 -6.90 0.36
N VAL A 116 -14.56 -5.80 0.35
CA VAL A 116 -13.27 -5.73 1.02
C VAL A 116 -13.54 -5.56 2.51
N VAL A 117 -13.19 -6.59 3.30
CA VAL A 117 -13.47 -6.63 4.75
C VAL A 117 -12.22 -6.39 5.60
N ARG A 118 -11.03 -6.53 5.00
CA ARG A 118 -9.77 -6.18 5.64
C ARG A 118 -8.73 -5.79 4.60
N VAL A 119 -7.81 -4.91 4.95
CA VAL A 119 -6.63 -4.59 4.14
C VAL A 119 -5.38 -4.80 4.98
N GLU A 120 -4.42 -5.51 4.45
CA GLU A 120 -3.18 -5.87 5.14
C GLU A 120 -1.98 -5.58 4.24
N ALA A 121 -0.78 -5.61 4.81
CA ALA A 121 0.42 -5.72 4.00
C ALA A 121 0.45 -7.09 3.28
N GLN A 122 0.81 -7.08 2.02
CA GLN A 122 1.00 -8.29 1.22
C GLN A 122 2.18 -9.11 1.75
N SER A 123 3.28 -8.44 2.09
CA SER A 123 4.48 -9.03 2.67
C SER A 123 4.71 -8.53 4.11
N ALA A 124 5.17 -9.43 4.98
CA ALA A 124 5.56 -9.08 6.35
C ALA A 124 6.93 -8.35 6.38
N ASP A 125 7.83 -8.70 5.45
CA ASP A 125 9.18 -8.14 5.38
C ASP A 125 9.17 -6.73 4.79
N PHE A 126 8.29 -6.50 3.81
CA PHE A 126 8.17 -5.23 3.11
C PHE A 126 6.70 -4.78 3.02
N ALA A 127 6.26 -4.02 4.02
CA ALA A 127 4.86 -3.67 4.23
C ALA A 127 4.40 -2.45 3.38
N VAL A 128 4.62 -2.53 2.07
CA VAL A 128 4.24 -1.47 1.10
C VAL A 128 3.02 -1.88 0.29
N ASP A 129 3.03 -3.08 -0.28
CA ASP A 129 1.96 -3.51 -1.17
C ASP A 129 0.74 -4.02 -0.40
N PRO A 130 -0.49 -3.68 -0.83
CA PRO A 130 -1.70 -4.10 -0.15
C PRO A 130 -2.11 -5.53 -0.52
N ARG A 131 -2.67 -6.23 0.47
CA ARG A 131 -3.52 -7.41 0.32
C ARG A 131 -4.92 -7.07 0.79
N LEU A 132 -5.90 -7.20 -0.10
CA LEU A 132 -7.32 -7.04 0.20
C LEU A 132 -7.90 -8.40 0.57
N VAL A 133 -8.52 -8.49 1.74
CA VAL A 133 -9.26 -9.67 2.20
C VAL A 133 -10.72 -9.47 1.86
N LEU A 134 -11.31 -10.45 1.16
CA LEU A 134 -12.69 -10.42 0.70
C LEU A 134 -13.62 -11.20 1.63
N ASP A 135 -14.91 -10.89 1.58
CA ASP A 135 -15.97 -11.52 2.39
C ASP A 135 -16.11 -13.03 2.19
N ASN A 136 -15.71 -13.54 1.02
CA ASN A 136 -15.74 -14.96 0.68
C ASN A 136 -14.46 -15.72 1.09
N GLY A 137 -13.53 -15.07 1.78
CA GLY A 137 -12.25 -15.69 2.20
C GLY A 137 -11.18 -15.72 1.11
N GLU A 138 -11.41 -15.07 -0.03
CA GLU A 138 -10.39 -14.83 -1.04
C GLU A 138 -9.53 -13.60 -0.69
N PHE A 139 -8.37 -13.53 -1.31
CA PHE A 139 -7.42 -12.45 -1.20
C PHE A 139 -7.08 -11.91 -2.58
N LEU A 140 -7.12 -10.60 -2.75
CA LEU A 140 -6.49 -9.90 -3.87
C LEU A 140 -5.17 -9.33 -3.38
N GLU A 141 -4.07 -9.86 -3.89
CA GLU A 141 -2.71 -9.40 -3.56
C GLU A 141 -2.18 -8.56 -4.72
N ILE A 142 -1.62 -7.39 -4.38
CA ILE A 142 -0.93 -6.51 -5.30
C ILE A 142 0.57 -6.63 -5.06
N PHE A 143 1.35 -6.54 -6.13
CA PHE A 143 2.80 -6.64 -6.12
C PHE A 143 3.33 -5.49 -6.94
N SER A 144 4.25 -4.75 -6.35
CA SER A 144 5.10 -3.84 -7.09
C SER A 144 6.38 -4.60 -7.44
N SER A 145 6.66 -4.74 -8.73
CA SER A 145 7.83 -5.44 -9.26
C SER A 145 9.08 -4.55 -9.29
N ASP A 146 8.88 -3.23 -9.30
CA ASP A 146 9.93 -2.23 -9.22
C ASP A 146 9.49 -0.96 -8.44
N THR A 147 10.40 0.00 -8.33
CA THR A 147 10.21 1.24 -7.57
C THR A 147 9.26 2.25 -8.24
N PHE A 148 8.84 1.99 -9.48
CA PHE A 148 8.03 2.87 -10.34
C PHE A 148 6.63 2.30 -10.62
N GLU A 149 6.22 1.28 -9.87
CA GLU A 149 4.85 0.74 -9.90
C GLU A 149 4.05 1.24 -8.68
N PRO A 150 3.57 2.51 -8.68
CA PRO A 150 2.79 3.01 -7.56
C PRO A 150 1.38 2.42 -7.57
N TRP A 151 0.85 2.13 -6.39
CA TRP A 151 -0.59 2.03 -6.22
C TRP A 151 -1.16 3.34 -5.67
N THR A 152 -2.37 3.67 -6.12
CA THR A 152 -3.13 4.83 -5.66
C THR A 152 -4.44 4.37 -5.04
N TRP A 153 -4.80 4.93 -3.90
CA TRP A 153 -6.04 4.61 -3.21
C TRP A 153 -6.79 5.88 -2.84
N ARG A 154 -7.93 6.11 -3.50
CA ARG A 154 -8.88 7.16 -3.15
C ARG A 154 -9.87 6.63 -2.13
N LEU A 155 -10.04 7.31 -1.01
CA LEU A 155 -11.03 6.98 0.02
C LEU A 155 -11.98 8.18 0.21
N PRO A 156 -13.17 7.97 0.82
CA PRO A 156 -14.09 9.06 1.13
C PRO A 156 -13.45 10.11 2.06
N SER A 157 -12.58 9.68 2.98
CA SER A 157 -11.77 10.53 3.85
C SER A 157 -10.67 9.70 4.53
N PRO A 158 -9.38 10.10 4.50
CA PRO A 158 -8.77 11.22 3.76
C PRO A 158 -8.72 10.94 2.23
N PRO A 159 -8.41 11.94 1.37
CA PRO A 159 -8.80 11.89 -0.04
C PRO A 159 -8.04 10.85 -0.88
N VAL A 160 -6.70 10.86 -0.87
CA VAL A 160 -5.89 9.98 -1.73
C VAL A 160 -4.59 9.57 -1.05
N TRP A 161 -4.30 8.28 -1.10
CA TRP A 161 -3.03 7.68 -0.77
C TRP A 161 -2.28 7.27 -2.02
N VAL A 162 -0.96 7.43 -2.00
CA VAL A 162 -0.07 6.91 -3.03
C VAL A 162 1.11 6.25 -2.34
N ALA A 163 1.45 5.02 -2.75
CA ALA A 163 2.67 4.38 -2.32
C ALA A 163 3.29 3.58 -3.48
N ALA A 164 4.62 3.51 -3.48
CA ALA A 164 5.43 2.71 -4.38
C ALA A 164 6.62 2.18 -3.59
N PRO A 165 7.33 1.14 -4.06
CA PRO A 165 8.60 0.70 -3.49
C PRO A 165 9.72 1.72 -3.75
N ALA A 166 9.59 2.98 -3.35
CA ALA A 166 10.66 3.95 -3.59
C ALA A 166 11.80 3.76 -2.57
N ASP A 167 13.01 3.57 -3.09
CA ASP A 167 14.27 3.65 -2.34
C ASP A 167 14.49 5.09 -1.82
N GLU A 168 14.97 5.21 -0.58
CA GLU A 168 15.26 6.49 0.10
C GLU A 168 16.24 7.35 -0.71
N ALA A 169 17.21 6.70 -1.38
CA ALA A 169 18.17 7.38 -2.26
C ALA A 169 17.49 8.05 -3.47
N TRP A 170 16.39 7.51 -3.97
CA TRP A 170 15.68 8.06 -5.12
C TRP A 170 14.84 9.28 -4.73
N VAL A 171 14.16 9.22 -3.58
CA VAL A 171 13.36 10.34 -3.08
C VAL A 171 14.23 11.49 -2.59
N GLN A 172 15.39 11.18 -1.99
CA GLN A 172 16.34 12.21 -1.58
C GLN A 172 16.89 12.97 -2.79
N ARG A 173 17.21 12.25 -3.88
CA ARG A 173 17.59 12.88 -5.14
C ARG A 173 16.50 13.82 -5.64
N ILE A 174 15.24 13.37 -5.75
CA ILE A 174 14.15 14.27 -6.17
C ILE A 174 14.07 15.55 -5.31
N LYS A 175 14.25 15.44 -3.99
CA LYS A 175 14.27 16.60 -3.08
C LYS A 175 15.45 17.54 -3.32
N GLU A 176 16.58 17.01 -3.79
CA GLU A 176 17.80 17.76 -4.09
C GLU A 176 17.78 18.41 -5.49
N GLY A 177 16.68 18.27 -6.24
CA GLY A 177 16.64 18.67 -7.66
C GLY A 177 17.33 17.65 -8.57
N LEU A 178 17.39 16.40 -8.05
CA LEU A 178 18.34 15.29 -8.24
C LEU A 178 19.64 15.38 -7.44
#